data_AF-A0AA88Y9I2-F1
#
_entry.id   AF-A0AA88Y9I2-F1
#
_cell.length_a   1.000
_cell.length_b   1.000
_cell.length_c   1.000
_cell.angle_alpha   90.00
_cell.angle_beta   90.00
_cell.angle_gamma   90.00
#
_symmetry.space_group_name_H-M   'P 1'
#
loop_
_entity.id
_entity.type
_entity.pdbx_description
1 polymer ?
#
loop_
_entity_poly.entity_id
_entity_poly.type
_entity_poly.pdbx_seq_one_letter_code
_entity_poly.pdbx_strand_id
1 'polypeptide(L)'
;MNHDLESMIQEKLDPLIECCTLLANENKVMHNKIDELETYSRRNCIRVFGVPETESDTDKVVLDIAKELDVPLSPNELAVSHRVGRPDASNNAKPRAIIARITKHNLRHQLLKQSKNLPKIPGRNGVYINQDLTKTRNKLAYEVRQLVKLGKAKSSFVCDGKIFLVDHNEYKHLITCLDDLISAKKKILPQMNQPDQALYGMMAQGNSK
;
A
#
# COMPACT_ATOMS: atom_id res chain seq x y z
N MET A 1 38.69 3.86 37.84
CA MET A 1 37.76 2.75 38.17
C MET A 1 36.40 2.90 37.49
N ASN A 2 35.62 3.96 37.72
CA ASN A 2 34.33 4.14 37.00
C ASN A 2 34.53 4.48 35.50
N HIS A 3 35.51 5.34 35.18
CA HIS A 3 35.81 5.72 33.80
C HIS A 3 36.38 4.58 32.96
N ASP A 4 37.16 3.68 33.57
CA ASP A 4 37.71 2.50 32.90
C ASP A 4 36.59 1.51 32.55
N LEU A 5 35.60 1.36 33.44
CA LEU A 5 34.44 0.51 33.19
C LEU A 5 33.54 1.08 32.09
N GLU A 6 33.30 2.39 32.09
CA GLU A 6 32.56 3.07 31.01
C GLU A 6 33.27 2.92 29.65
N SER A 7 34.60 3.07 29.62
CA SER A 7 35.40 2.89 28.41
C SER A 7 35.30 1.46 27.87
N MET A 8 35.41 0.45 28.74
CA MET A 8 35.26 -0.95 28.36
C MET A 8 33.84 -1.28 27.86
N ILE A 9 32.81 -0.66 28.44
CA ILE A 9 31.43 -0.80 27.97
C ILE A 9 31.29 -0.19 26.57
N GLN A 10 31.81 1.01 26.37
CA GLN A 10 31.72 1.70 25.08
C GLN A 10 32.45 0.93 23.96
N GLU A 11 33.63 0.38 24.27
CA GLU A 11 34.42 -0.45 23.34
C GLU A 11 33.64 -1.67 22.82
N LYS A 12 32.74 -2.24 23.64
CA LYS A 12 31.87 -3.35 23.22
C LYS A 12 30.54 -2.88 22.63
N LEU A 13 30.03 -1.74 23.08
CA LEU A 13 28.74 -1.21 22.67
C LEU A 13 28.78 -0.65 21.23
N ASP A 14 29.84 0.08 20.88
CA ASP A 14 30.01 0.66 19.53
C ASP A 14 29.97 -0.38 18.41
N PRO A 15 30.79 -1.45 18.42
CA PRO A 15 30.73 -2.46 17.37
C PRO A 15 29.40 -3.23 17.35
N LEU A 16 28.74 -3.35 18.50
CA LEU A 16 27.42 -3.98 18.57
C LEU A 16 26.34 -3.11 17.93
N ILE A 17 26.37 -1.80 18.18
CA ILE A 17 25.48 -0.83 17.52
C ILE A 17 25.75 -0.84 16.02
N GLU A 18 27.01 -0.77 15.61
CA GLU A 18 27.41 -0.80 14.20
C GLU A 18 26.87 -2.07 13.51
N CYS A 19 27.14 -3.24 14.10
CA CYS A 19 26.63 -4.52 13.58
C CYS A 19 25.09 -4.54 13.49
N CYS A 20 24.39 -4.08 14.54
CA CYS A 20 22.93 -3.97 14.52
C CYS A 20 22.43 -3.04 13.41
N THR A 21 23.10 -1.91 13.16
CA THR A 21 22.72 -0.98 12.10
C THR A 21 22.94 -1.58 10.72
N LEU A 22 24.05 -2.32 10.50
CA LEU A 22 24.32 -3.01 9.25
C LEU A 22 23.27 -4.09 8.97
N LEU A 23 22.97 -4.93 9.96
CA LEU A 23 21.95 -5.97 9.85
C LEU A 23 20.54 -5.41 9.63
N ALA A 24 20.20 -4.29 10.27
CA ALA A 24 18.93 -3.61 10.04
C ALA A 24 18.82 -3.06 8.61
N ASN A 25 19.91 -2.50 8.08
CA ASN A 25 19.97 -2.00 6.71
C ASN A 25 19.86 -3.15 5.69
N GLU A 26 20.55 -4.26 5.90
CA GLU A 26 20.49 -5.42 5.01
C GLU A 26 19.08 -6.03 5.00
N ASN A 27 18.47 -6.24 6.17
CA ASN A 27 17.09 -6.72 6.28
C ASN A 27 16.11 -5.80 5.53
N LYS A 28 16.29 -4.49 5.65
CA LYS A 28 15.48 -3.51 4.94
C LYS A 28 15.63 -3.65 3.42
N VAL A 29 16.85 -3.78 2.91
CA VAL A 29 17.13 -4.00 1.48
C VAL A 29 16.48 -5.30 1.01
N MET A 30 16.62 -6.40 1.76
CA MET A 30 16.01 -7.68 1.44
C MET A 30 14.48 -7.59 1.40
N HIS A 31 13.85 -6.99 2.40
CA HIS A 31 12.40 -6.80 2.42
C HIS A 31 11.90 -5.95 1.25
N ASN A 32 12.61 -4.88 0.90
CA ASN A 32 12.28 -4.08 -0.28
C ASN A 32 12.37 -4.89 -1.57
N LYS A 33 13.38 -5.78 -1.69
CA LYS A 33 13.53 -6.62 -2.87
C LYS A 33 12.43 -7.68 -2.99
N ILE A 34 12.06 -8.29 -1.88
CA ILE A 34 10.95 -9.24 -1.81
C ILE A 34 9.64 -8.56 -2.23
N ASP A 35 9.34 -7.37 -1.69
CA ASP A 35 8.16 -6.60 -2.05
C ASP A 35 8.14 -6.20 -3.54
N GLU A 36 9.30 -5.86 -4.11
CA GLU A 36 9.44 -5.57 -5.55
C GLU A 36 9.09 -6.79 -6.41
N LEU A 37 9.65 -7.96 -6.08
CA LEU A 37 9.39 -9.21 -6.80
C LEU A 37 7.93 -9.64 -6.67
N GLU A 38 7.37 -9.52 -5.46
CA GLU A 38 5.97 -9.84 -5.21
C GLU A 38 5.06 -8.89 -6.01
N THR A 39 5.35 -7.58 -6.02
CA THR A 39 4.63 -6.58 -6.80
C THR A 39 4.70 -6.88 -8.30
N TYR A 40 5.87 -7.31 -8.80
CA TYR A 40 6.03 -7.74 -10.19
C TYR A 40 5.14 -8.94 -10.52
N SER A 41 5.09 -9.94 -9.64
CA SER A 41 4.25 -11.14 -9.81
C SER A 41 2.74 -10.84 -9.78
N ARG A 42 2.34 -9.75 -9.11
CA ARG A 42 0.95 -9.28 -8.97
C ARG A 42 0.56 -8.21 -10.00
N ARG A 43 1.47 -7.74 -10.86
CA ARG A 43 1.20 -6.66 -11.84
C ARG A 43 -0.03 -6.93 -12.71
N ASN A 44 -0.24 -8.19 -13.06
CA ASN A 44 -1.34 -8.67 -13.89
C ASN A 44 -2.58 -9.13 -13.08
N CYS A 45 -2.56 -8.95 -11.76
CA CYS A 45 -3.64 -9.35 -10.87
C CYS A 45 -4.53 -8.15 -10.53
N ILE A 46 -5.84 -8.40 -10.51
CA ILE A 46 -6.85 -7.51 -9.95
C ILE A 46 -7.45 -8.13 -8.71
N ARG A 47 -8.07 -7.29 -7.89
CA ARG A 47 -8.87 -7.71 -6.76
C ARG A 47 -10.27 -7.12 -6.86
N VAL A 48 -11.27 -7.99 -6.91
CA VAL A 48 -12.68 -7.65 -6.98
C VAL A 48 -13.29 -7.82 -5.59
N PHE A 49 -14.02 -6.81 -5.13
CA PHE A 49 -14.68 -6.79 -3.83
C PHE A 49 -16.19 -6.66 -4.00
N GLY A 50 -16.95 -7.09 -2.99
CA GLY A 50 -18.40 -6.89 -2.94
C GLY A 50 -19.23 -7.93 -3.70
N VAL A 51 -18.61 -8.95 -4.29
CA VAL A 51 -19.31 -10.05 -4.97
C VAL A 51 -19.92 -10.99 -3.93
N PRO A 52 -21.23 -11.27 -3.92
CA PRO A 52 -21.85 -12.22 -3.00
C PRO A 52 -21.19 -13.62 -3.01
N GLU A 53 -21.11 -14.29 -1.87
CA GLU A 53 -20.50 -15.65 -1.76
C GLU A 53 -21.35 -16.75 -2.41
N THR A 54 -22.61 -16.47 -2.75
CA THR A 54 -23.48 -17.39 -3.51
C THR A 54 -22.94 -17.68 -4.91
N GLU A 55 -22.13 -16.77 -5.45
CA GLU A 55 -21.45 -16.96 -6.72
C GLU A 55 -20.14 -17.73 -6.51
N SER A 56 -20.22 -19.05 -6.76
CA SER A 56 -19.12 -20.00 -6.57
C SER A 56 -18.11 -19.98 -7.72
N ASP A 57 -18.58 -19.74 -8.95
CA ASP A 57 -17.75 -19.73 -10.15
C ASP A 57 -17.13 -18.34 -10.35
N THR A 58 -15.96 -18.14 -9.77
CA THR A 58 -15.28 -16.84 -9.80
C THR A 58 -14.84 -16.43 -11.22
N ASP A 59 -14.62 -17.38 -12.12
CA ASP A 59 -14.22 -17.08 -13.50
C ASP A 59 -15.39 -16.44 -14.26
N LYS A 60 -16.59 -17.04 -14.15
CA LYS A 60 -17.81 -16.46 -14.74
C LYS A 60 -18.07 -15.05 -14.22
N VAL A 61 -17.96 -14.82 -12.92
CA VAL A 61 -18.16 -13.49 -12.32
C VAL A 61 -17.23 -12.45 -12.95
N VAL A 62 -15.93 -12.76 -13.08
CA VAL A 62 -14.96 -11.82 -13.63
C VAL A 62 -15.21 -11.55 -15.12
N LEU A 63 -15.59 -12.58 -15.88
CA LEU A 63 -15.94 -12.45 -17.29
C LEU A 63 -17.23 -11.64 -17.50
N ASP A 64 -18.25 -11.86 -16.69
CA ASP A 64 -19.51 -11.12 -16.74
C ASP A 64 -19.30 -9.65 -16.40
N ILE A 65 -18.52 -9.35 -15.36
CA ILE A 65 -18.14 -7.97 -15.02
C ILE A 65 -17.37 -7.32 -16.19
N ALA A 66 -16.44 -8.04 -16.82
CA ALA A 66 -15.69 -7.50 -17.95
C ALA A 66 -16.61 -7.21 -19.15
N LYS A 67 -17.55 -8.10 -19.44
CA LYS A 67 -18.56 -7.92 -20.50
C LYS A 67 -19.47 -6.72 -20.23
N GLU A 68 -19.97 -6.59 -19.01
CA GLU A 68 -20.78 -5.44 -18.56
C GLU A 68 -20.02 -4.10 -18.66
N LEU A 69 -18.69 -4.14 -18.52
CA LEU A 69 -17.79 -2.98 -18.65
C LEU A 69 -17.28 -2.75 -20.08
N ASP A 70 -17.79 -3.48 -21.07
CA ASP A 70 -17.36 -3.42 -22.47
C ASP A 70 -15.84 -3.64 -22.63
N VAL A 71 -15.32 -4.63 -21.89
CA VAL A 71 -13.93 -5.08 -21.99
C VAL A 71 -13.91 -6.47 -22.63
N PRO A 72 -13.22 -6.65 -23.76
CA PRO A 72 -13.19 -7.92 -24.49
C PRO A 72 -12.24 -8.92 -23.80
N LEU A 73 -12.62 -9.36 -22.59
CA LEU A 73 -11.89 -10.36 -21.83
C LEU A 73 -12.42 -11.75 -22.19
N SER A 74 -11.60 -12.56 -22.84
CA SER A 74 -11.94 -13.96 -23.14
C SER A 74 -11.56 -14.90 -21.97
N PRO A 75 -12.19 -16.08 -21.85
CA PRO A 75 -11.81 -17.07 -20.84
C PRO A 75 -10.33 -17.45 -20.88
N ASN A 76 -9.72 -17.54 -22.07
CA ASN A 76 -8.30 -17.87 -22.24
C ASN A 76 -7.35 -16.78 -21.73
N GLU A 77 -7.84 -15.56 -21.53
CA GLU A 77 -7.08 -14.44 -20.99
C GLU A 77 -7.21 -14.31 -19.48
N LEU A 78 -8.09 -15.08 -18.86
CA LEU A 78 -8.19 -15.22 -17.41
C LEU A 78 -7.40 -16.47 -16.99
N ALA A 79 -6.22 -16.27 -16.43
CA ALA A 79 -5.33 -17.38 -16.08
C ALA A 79 -5.79 -18.14 -14.83
N VAL A 80 -6.20 -17.40 -13.79
CA VAL A 80 -6.67 -17.94 -12.50
C VAL A 80 -7.61 -16.93 -11.87
N SER A 81 -8.72 -17.38 -11.29
CA SER A 81 -9.46 -16.61 -10.30
C SER A 81 -9.82 -17.46 -9.07
N HIS A 82 -9.82 -16.84 -7.89
CA HIS A 82 -10.25 -17.50 -6.65
C HIS A 82 -10.58 -16.48 -5.55
N ARG A 83 -11.41 -16.88 -4.59
CA ARG A 83 -11.66 -16.12 -3.35
C ARG A 83 -10.45 -16.14 -2.43
N VAL A 84 -10.18 -15.04 -1.75
CA VAL A 84 -9.04 -14.90 -0.84
C VAL A 84 -9.48 -14.53 0.56
N GLY A 85 -8.86 -15.21 1.55
CA GLY A 85 -9.18 -15.06 2.96
C GLY A 85 -10.04 -16.20 3.48
N ARG A 86 -10.18 -16.26 4.81
CA ARG A 86 -11.04 -17.23 5.48
C ARG A 86 -12.50 -16.77 5.36
N PRO A 87 -13.46 -17.69 5.13
CA PRO A 87 -14.88 -17.36 5.25
C PRO A 87 -15.15 -16.84 6.66
N ASP A 88 -15.87 -15.75 6.76
CA ASP A 88 -16.38 -15.26 8.04
C ASP A 88 -17.76 -15.88 8.25
N ALA A 89 -17.92 -16.58 9.38
CA ALA A 89 -19.15 -17.30 9.75
C ALA A 89 -20.21 -16.38 10.36
N SER A 90 -19.91 -15.10 10.55
CA SER A 90 -20.86 -14.10 11.03
C SER A 90 -21.95 -13.82 10.01
N ASN A 91 -23.20 -13.64 10.48
CA ASN A 91 -24.34 -13.25 9.62
C ASN A 91 -24.16 -11.87 8.95
N ASN A 92 -23.21 -11.04 9.42
CA ASN A 92 -22.87 -9.74 8.83
C ASN A 92 -21.50 -9.74 8.12
N ALA A 93 -20.99 -10.92 7.78
CA ALA A 93 -19.72 -11.08 7.10
C ALA A 93 -19.69 -10.33 5.76
N LYS A 94 -18.63 -9.54 5.53
CA LYS A 94 -18.35 -8.99 4.21
C LYS A 94 -17.90 -10.14 3.29
N PRO A 95 -18.38 -10.22 2.05
CA PRO A 95 -17.94 -11.26 1.12
C PRO A 95 -16.44 -11.18 0.88
N ARG A 96 -15.78 -12.33 0.74
CA ARG A 96 -14.36 -12.39 0.43
C ARG A 96 -14.08 -11.81 -0.94
N ALA A 97 -12.94 -11.13 -1.05
CA ALA A 97 -12.48 -10.62 -2.33
C ALA A 97 -12.08 -11.76 -3.27
N ILE A 98 -12.29 -11.57 -4.56
CA ILE A 98 -11.77 -12.43 -5.62
C ILE A 98 -10.46 -11.83 -6.11
N ILE A 99 -9.39 -12.63 -6.16
CA ILE A 99 -8.21 -12.28 -6.95
C ILE A 99 -8.36 -12.93 -8.32
N ALA A 100 -8.12 -12.17 -9.37
CA ALA A 100 -8.10 -12.66 -10.74
C ALA A 100 -6.81 -12.22 -11.44
N ARG A 101 -6.12 -13.16 -12.08
CA ARG A 101 -4.92 -12.90 -12.88
C ARG A 101 -5.29 -12.89 -14.36
N ILE A 102 -5.02 -11.77 -15.03
CA ILE A 102 -5.27 -11.59 -16.45
C ILE A 102 -3.95 -11.75 -17.20
N THR A 103 -3.93 -12.53 -18.27
CA THR A 103 -2.70 -12.82 -19.03
C THR A 103 -2.13 -11.57 -19.70
N LYS A 104 -2.98 -10.75 -20.32
CA LYS A 104 -2.59 -9.53 -21.03
C LYS A 104 -2.66 -8.30 -20.13
N HIS A 105 -1.53 -7.61 -19.97
CA HIS A 105 -1.42 -6.39 -19.16
C HIS A 105 -2.38 -5.27 -19.62
N ASN A 106 -2.55 -5.12 -20.94
CA ASN A 106 -3.44 -4.12 -21.53
C ASN A 106 -4.92 -4.34 -21.16
N LEU A 107 -5.40 -5.59 -21.17
CA LEU A 107 -6.78 -5.91 -20.79
C LEU A 107 -7.03 -5.63 -19.32
N ARG A 108 -6.08 -5.99 -18.46
CA ARG A 108 -6.14 -5.65 -17.04
C ARG A 108 -6.19 -4.13 -16.83
N HIS A 109 -5.40 -3.36 -17.57
CA HIS A 109 -5.42 -1.90 -17.49
C HIS A 109 -6.77 -1.33 -17.98
N GLN A 110 -7.32 -1.84 -19.08
CA GLN A 110 -8.64 -1.44 -19.59
C GLN A 110 -9.74 -1.76 -18.57
N LEU A 111 -9.72 -2.93 -17.95
CA LEU A 111 -10.67 -3.34 -16.93
C LEU A 111 -10.63 -2.42 -15.70
N LEU A 112 -9.44 -2.11 -15.19
CA LEU A 112 -9.27 -1.15 -14.09
C LEU A 112 -9.72 0.26 -14.46
N LYS A 113 -9.50 0.68 -15.71
CA LYS A 113 -9.95 2.00 -16.20
C LYS A 113 -11.47 2.07 -16.29
N GLN A 114 -12.13 0.99 -16.74
CA GLN A 114 -13.58 0.92 -16.88
C GLN A 114 -14.29 0.65 -15.56
N SER A 115 -13.64 0.04 -14.56
CA SER A 115 -14.25 -0.32 -13.27
C SER A 115 -14.90 0.84 -12.52
N LYS A 116 -14.51 2.09 -12.79
CA LYS A 116 -15.18 3.30 -12.29
C LYS A 116 -16.65 3.40 -12.70
N ASN A 117 -17.06 2.71 -13.76
CA ASN A 117 -18.44 2.65 -14.23
C ASN A 117 -19.24 1.52 -13.57
N LEU A 118 -18.59 0.59 -12.87
CA LEU A 118 -19.24 -0.57 -12.25
C LEU A 118 -20.36 -0.19 -11.26
N PRO A 119 -20.21 0.86 -10.41
CA PRO A 119 -21.30 1.29 -9.52
C PRO A 119 -22.53 1.84 -10.25
N LYS A 120 -22.43 2.13 -11.55
CA LYS A 120 -23.55 2.62 -12.38
C LYS A 120 -24.36 1.47 -12.98
N ILE A 121 -23.86 0.24 -12.88
CA ILE A 121 -24.50 -0.95 -13.47
C ILE A 121 -25.49 -1.53 -12.46
N PRO A 122 -26.78 -1.69 -12.82
CA PRO A 122 -27.78 -2.28 -11.94
C PRO A 122 -27.34 -3.65 -11.42
N GLY A 123 -27.46 -3.87 -10.11
CA GLY A 123 -27.06 -5.14 -9.47
C GLY A 123 -25.57 -5.24 -9.11
N ARG A 124 -24.73 -4.28 -9.52
CA ARG A 124 -23.31 -4.21 -9.14
C ARG A 124 -23.02 -3.16 -8.08
N ASN A 125 -24.05 -2.61 -7.44
CA ASN A 125 -23.91 -1.64 -6.36
C ASN A 125 -23.07 -2.24 -5.22
N GLY A 126 -21.95 -1.59 -4.88
CA GLY A 126 -21.01 -2.07 -3.86
C GLY A 126 -19.92 -3.01 -4.38
N VAL A 127 -19.95 -3.39 -5.66
CA VAL A 127 -18.84 -4.11 -6.31
C VAL A 127 -17.81 -3.09 -6.81
N TYR A 128 -16.54 -3.35 -6.55
CA TYR A 128 -15.43 -2.52 -7.04
C TYR A 128 -14.18 -3.34 -7.32
N ILE A 129 -13.37 -2.85 -8.26
CA ILE A 129 -12.13 -3.50 -8.71
C ILE A 129 -10.96 -2.60 -8.42
N ASN A 130 -9.96 -3.15 -7.73
CA ASN A 130 -8.68 -2.50 -7.48
C ASN A 130 -7.52 -3.34 -8.03
N GLN A 131 -6.33 -2.73 -8.10
CA GLN A 131 -5.09 -3.49 -8.30
C GLN A 131 -4.83 -4.39 -7.09
N ASP A 132 -4.31 -5.60 -7.32
CA ASP A 132 -3.87 -6.45 -6.24
C ASP A 132 -2.48 -6.00 -5.74
N LEU A 133 -2.47 -5.26 -4.64
CA LEU A 133 -1.25 -4.76 -4.02
C LEU A 133 -0.74 -5.71 -2.94
N THR A 134 0.57 -5.72 -2.72
CA THR A 134 1.17 -6.34 -1.52
C THR A 134 0.64 -5.64 -0.26
N LYS A 135 0.76 -6.30 0.89
CA LYS A 135 0.34 -5.73 2.17
C LYS A 135 1.04 -4.39 2.45
N THR A 136 2.35 -4.33 2.18
CA THR A 136 3.17 -3.12 2.35
C THR A 136 2.69 -2.00 1.43
N ARG A 137 2.50 -2.28 0.14
CA ARG A 137 2.01 -1.27 -0.83
C ARG A 137 0.59 -0.82 -0.53
N ASN A 138 -0.28 -1.72 -0.08
CA ASN A 138 -1.63 -1.35 0.33
C ASN A 138 -1.62 -0.36 1.52
N LYS A 139 -0.77 -0.62 2.52
CA LYS A 139 -0.57 0.29 3.67
C LYS A 139 -0.01 1.65 3.22
N LEU A 140 1.02 1.66 2.39
CA LEU A 140 1.58 2.91 1.85
C LEU A 140 0.55 3.71 1.06
N ALA A 141 -0.24 3.04 0.20
CA ALA A 141 -1.30 3.69 -0.57
C ALA A 141 -2.39 4.27 0.34
N TYR A 142 -2.70 3.60 1.46
CA TYR A 142 -3.60 4.14 2.47
C TYR A 142 -3.03 5.42 3.10
N GLU A 143 -1.80 5.39 3.62
CA GLU A 143 -1.15 6.57 4.22
C GLU A 143 -1.09 7.76 3.26
N VAL A 144 -0.75 7.50 1.99
CA VAL A 144 -0.73 8.51 0.93
C VAL A 144 -2.13 9.11 0.71
N ARG A 145 -3.19 8.30 0.67
CA ARG A 145 -4.58 8.80 0.58
C ARG A 145 -4.97 9.63 1.79
N GLN A 146 -4.50 9.29 2.99
CA GLN A 146 -4.75 10.08 4.19
C GLN A 146 -4.14 11.48 4.08
N LEU A 147 -2.94 11.62 3.49
CA LEU A 147 -2.35 12.94 3.25
C LEU A 147 -3.20 13.81 2.32
N VAL A 148 -3.75 13.22 1.25
CA VAL A 148 -4.66 13.91 0.34
C VAL A 148 -5.95 14.29 1.06
N LYS A 149 -6.53 13.38 1.84
CA LYS A 149 -7.75 13.64 2.64
C LYS A 149 -7.56 14.78 3.64
N LEU A 150 -6.36 14.91 4.21
CA LEU A 150 -6.00 15.99 5.14
C LEU A 150 -5.64 17.31 4.43
N GLY A 151 -5.76 17.40 3.10
CA GLY A 151 -5.41 18.59 2.32
C GLY A 151 -3.91 18.88 2.28
N LYS A 152 -3.06 17.90 2.64
CA LYS A 152 -1.59 18.08 2.64
C LYS A 152 -0.99 17.87 1.26
N ALA A 153 -1.67 17.18 0.37
CA ALA A 153 -1.24 16.93 -1.00
C ALA A 153 -2.42 17.00 -1.97
N LYS A 154 -2.14 17.31 -3.24
CA LYS A 154 -3.17 17.52 -4.26
C LYS A 154 -3.93 16.25 -4.60
N SER A 155 -3.21 15.16 -4.89
CA SER A 155 -3.85 13.89 -5.27
C SER A 155 -2.93 12.69 -5.08
N SER A 156 -3.49 11.49 -5.23
CA SER A 156 -2.73 10.25 -5.22
C SER A 156 -3.33 9.22 -6.14
N PHE A 157 -2.49 8.39 -6.75
CA PHE A 157 -2.95 7.28 -7.58
C PHE A 157 -1.96 6.12 -7.54
N VAL A 158 -2.41 4.95 -7.98
CA VAL A 158 -1.58 3.75 -8.08
C VAL A 158 -1.57 3.29 -9.52
N CYS A 159 -0.40 2.94 -10.05
CA CYS A 159 -0.25 2.41 -11.39
C CYS A 159 0.78 1.27 -11.37
N ASP A 160 0.39 0.07 -11.79
CA ASP A 160 1.23 -1.13 -11.83
C ASP A 160 1.96 -1.42 -10.51
N GLY A 161 1.24 -1.28 -9.38
CA GLY A 161 1.79 -1.49 -8.04
C GLY A 161 2.71 -0.37 -7.53
N LYS A 162 2.97 0.66 -8.34
CA LYS A 162 3.68 1.89 -7.93
C LYS A 162 2.69 2.92 -7.42
N ILE A 163 3.01 3.55 -6.30
CA ILE A 163 2.15 4.53 -5.64
C ILE A 163 2.73 5.91 -5.94
N PHE A 164 1.87 6.83 -6.35
CA PHE A 164 2.24 8.20 -6.66
C PHE A 164 1.49 9.17 -5.75
N LEU A 165 2.23 10.09 -5.15
CA LEU A 165 1.70 11.24 -4.44
C LEU A 165 1.98 12.49 -5.29
N VAL A 166 0.95 13.25 -5.62
CA VAL A 166 1.07 14.52 -6.34
C VAL A 166 0.92 15.64 -5.32
N ASP A 167 1.95 16.46 -5.18
CA ASP A 167 1.88 17.63 -4.30
C ASP A 167 1.16 18.81 -4.97
N HIS A 168 1.02 19.92 -4.24
CA HIS A 168 0.35 21.13 -4.74
C HIS A 168 1.14 21.86 -5.82
N ASN A 169 2.41 21.51 -6.03
CA ASN A 169 3.26 22.04 -7.09
C ASN A 169 3.27 21.13 -8.32
N GLU A 170 2.32 20.19 -8.42
CA GLU A 170 2.22 19.16 -9.46
C GLU A 170 3.37 18.14 -9.50
N TYR A 171 4.29 18.16 -8.53
CA TYR A 171 5.40 17.22 -8.53
C TYR A 171 4.93 15.83 -8.06
N LYS A 172 5.38 14.80 -8.78
CA LYS A 172 5.00 13.40 -8.55
C LYS A 172 6.10 12.69 -7.75
N HIS A 173 5.79 12.34 -6.51
CA HIS A 173 6.65 11.54 -5.65
C HIS A 173 6.28 10.05 -5.82
N LEU A 174 7.23 9.23 -6.25
CA LEU A 174 7.09 7.77 -6.30
C LEU A 174 7.33 7.20 -4.90
N ILE A 175 6.35 6.46 -4.39
CA ILE A 175 6.40 5.85 -3.06
C ILE A 175 6.42 4.32 -3.22
N THR A 176 7.57 3.72 -2.97
CA THR A 176 7.77 2.26 -3.00
C THR A 176 8.09 1.69 -1.63
N CYS A 177 8.66 2.49 -0.75
CA CYS A 177 8.97 2.14 0.62
C CYS A 177 8.58 3.26 1.60
N LEU A 178 8.84 3.02 2.90
CA LEU A 178 8.56 4.00 3.95
C LEU A 178 9.46 5.24 3.83
N ASP A 179 10.72 5.08 3.43
CA ASP A 179 11.65 6.20 3.30
C ASP A 179 11.21 7.19 2.22
N ASP A 180 10.67 6.68 1.12
CA ASP A 180 10.11 7.50 0.05
C ASP A 180 8.97 8.37 0.60
N LEU A 181 8.09 7.78 1.41
CA LEU A 181 6.97 8.47 2.04
C LEU A 181 7.46 9.54 3.03
N ILE A 182 8.47 9.23 3.85
CA ILE A 182 9.08 10.19 4.78
C ILE A 182 9.70 11.34 3.99
N SER A 183 10.45 11.04 2.94
CA SER A 183 11.12 12.03 2.08
C SER A 183 10.10 12.94 1.39
N ALA A 184 9.01 12.37 0.88
CA ALA A 184 7.91 13.14 0.29
C ALA A 184 7.21 14.03 1.35
N LYS A 185 6.92 13.49 2.55
CA LYS A 185 6.34 14.28 3.66
C LYS A 185 7.23 15.47 4.03
N LYS A 186 8.54 15.29 4.13
CA LYS A 186 9.49 16.40 4.43
C LYS A 186 9.46 17.50 3.38
N LYS A 187 9.34 17.14 2.09
CA LYS A 187 9.26 18.10 0.97
C LYS A 187 7.93 18.87 0.98
N ILE A 188 6.83 18.19 1.27
CA ILE A 188 5.47 18.76 1.20
C ILE A 188 5.11 19.53 2.48
N LEU A 189 5.66 19.14 3.62
CA LEU A 189 5.42 19.74 4.94
C LEU A 189 6.76 20.22 5.53
N PRO A 190 7.38 21.26 4.98
CA PRO A 190 8.67 21.76 5.49
C PRO A 190 8.57 22.22 6.96
N GLN A 191 7.37 22.56 7.44
CA GLN A 191 7.11 22.98 8.82
C GLN A 191 7.19 21.85 9.87
N MET A 192 7.27 20.58 9.46
CA MET A 192 7.49 19.44 10.38
C MET A 192 8.99 19.17 10.67
N ASN A 193 9.91 19.98 10.11
CA ASN A 193 11.35 19.83 10.33
C ASN A 193 11.89 20.65 11.53
N GLN A 194 11.04 21.36 12.27
CA GLN A 194 11.47 21.93 13.55
C GLN A 194 11.24 20.87 14.64
N PRO A 195 12.28 20.47 15.41
CA PRO A 195 12.03 19.73 16.64
C PRO A 195 11.08 20.58 17.48
N ASP A 196 9.99 19.96 17.94
CA ASP A 196 8.92 20.62 18.70
C ASP A 196 9.53 21.40 19.87
N GLN A 197 9.78 22.70 19.70
CA GLN A 197 10.31 23.58 20.76
C GLN A 197 9.32 23.66 21.93
N ALA A 198 8.05 23.31 21.67
CA ALA A 198 7.00 23.18 22.68
C ALA A 198 7.28 22.05 23.71
N LEU A 199 7.96 20.96 23.32
CA LEU A 199 8.23 19.86 24.27
C LEU A 199 9.43 20.15 25.18
N TYR A 200 10.43 20.90 24.71
CA TYR A 200 11.60 21.28 25.51
C TYR A 200 11.30 22.40 26.52
N GLY A 201 10.37 23.31 26.18
CA GLY A 201 9.98 24.41 27.08
C GLY A 201 9.18 23.95 28.31
N MET A 202 8.41 22.86 28.21
CA MET A 202 7.63 22.34 29.34
C MET A 202 8.48 21.55 30.34
N MET A 203 9.61 20.98 29.92
CA MET A 203 10.53 20.27 30.82
C MET A 203 11.47 21.23 31.59
N ALA A 204 11.65 22.47 31.12
CA ALA A 204 12.52 23.46 31.76
C ALA A 204 11.84 24.28 32.88
N GLN A 205 10.51 24.22 33.01
CA GLN A 205 9.76 24.98 34.02
C GLN A 205 9.28 24.16 35.23
N GLY A 206 9.64 22.88 35.29
CA GLY A 206 9.22 21.95 36.34
C GLY A 206 10.13 21.83 37.56
N ASN A 207 11.02 22.79 37.83
CA ASN A 207 11.88 22.76 39.01
C ASN A 207 12.09 24.17 39.60
N SER A 208 11.03 24.73 40.17
CA SER A 208 11.12 25.76 41.20
C SER A 208 9.78 25.88 41.93
N LYS A 209 9.61 25.03 42.94
CA LYS A 209 9.25 25.38 44.33
C LYS A 209 9.00 24.12 45.13
#